data_AF-A0A661XG90-F1
#
_entry.id   AF-A0A661XG90-F1
#
_cell.length_a   1.000
_cell.length_b   1.000
_cell.length_c   1.000
_cell.angle_alpha   90.00
_cell.angle_beta   90.00
_cell.angle_gamma   90.00
#
_symmetry.space_group_name_H-M   'P 1'
#
loop_
_entity.id
_entity.type
_entity.pdbx_description
1 polymer ?
#
loop_
_entity_poly.entity_id
_entity_poly.type
_entity_poly.pdbx_seq_one_letter_code
_entity_poly.pdbx_strand_id
1 'polypeptide(L)' 'IIEIDIRKGIIKAEKEIFKIKPFPEFMQDIINKGGLLRYIRRKR' A
#
# COMPACT_ATOMS: atom_id res chain seq x y z
N ILE A 1 -6.25 -12.49 -13.40
CA ILE A 1 -6.13 -11.10 -12.88
C ILE A 1 -5.89 -11.22 -11.39
N ILE A 2 -4.93 -10.47 -10.83
CA ILE A 2 -4.64 -10.46 -9.40
C ILE A 2 -5.08 -9.10 -8.85
N GLU A 3 -5.86 -9.10 -7.78
CA GLU A 3 -6.25 -7.87 -7.07
C GLU A 3 -5.48 -7.76 -5.77
N ILE A 4 -4.94 -6.58 -5.48
CA ILE A 4 -4.18 -6.32 -4.26
C ILE A 4 -4.77 -5.10 -3.56
N ASP A 5 -5.26 -5.30 -2.34
CA ASP A 5 -5.64 -4.23 -1.42
C ASP A 5 -4.61 -4.15 -0.29
N ILE A 6 -3.60 -3.29 -0.49
CA ILE A 6 -2.54 -3.05 0.50
C ILE A 6 -3.05 -2.38 1.78
N ARG A 7 -4.22 -1.74 1.74
CA ARG A 7 -4.83 -1.07 2.91
C ARG A 7 -5.52 -2.08 3.82
N LYS A 8 -6.12 -3.11 3.23
CA LYS A 8 -6.73 -4.23 3.97
C LYS A 8 -5.79 -5.39 4.18
N GLY A 9 -4.63 -5.39 3.50
CA GLY A 9 -3.68 -6.51 3.52
C GLY A 9 -4.26 -7.76 2.84
N ILE A 10 -4.95 -7.59 1.71
CA ILE A 10 -5.63 -8.68 1.01
C ILE A 10 -5.06 -8.80 -0.40
N ILE A 11 -4.69 -10.01 -0.80
CA ILE A 11 -4.36 -10.36 -2.18
C ILE A 11 -5.37 -11.39 -2.64
N LYS A 12 -6.10 -11.11 -3.73
CA LYS A 12 -6.97 -12.08 -4.39
C LYS A 12 -6.30 -12.56 -5.67
N ALA A 13 -6.05 -13.85 -5.75
CA ALA A 13 -5.54 -14.49 -6.96
C ALA A 13 -6.43 -15.67 -7.30
N GLU A 14 -6.98 -15.67 -8.51
CA GLU A 14 -7.90 -16.71 -8.99
C GLU A 14 -9.08 -16.96 -8.03
N LYS A 15 -9.05 -18.05 -7.26
CA LYS A 15 -10.06 -18.43 -6.26
C LYS A 15 -9.57 -18.34 -4.82
N GLU A 16 -8.35 -17.87 -4.62
CA GLU A 16 -7.70 -17.83 -3.31
C GLU A 16 -7.56 -16.39 -2.80
N ILE A 17 -7.69 -16.25 -1.48
CA ILE A 17 -7.52 -14.99 -0.76
C ILE A 17 -6.37 -15.16 0.22
N PHE A 18 -5.29 -14.42 -0.01
CA PHE A 18 -4.15 -14.35 0.88
C PHE A 18 -4.26 -13.11 1.76
N LYS A 19 -3.93 -13.27 3.04
CA LYS A 19 -3.84 -12.17 4.00
C LYS A 19 -2.38 -11.86 4.26
N ILE A 20 -2.05 -10.58 4.20
CA ILE A 20 -0.77 -10.01 4.59
C ILE A 20 -1.00 -8.96 5.66
N LYS A 21 0.07 -8.51 6.31
CA LYS A 21 -0.02 -7.36 7.19
C LYS A 21 -0.38 -6.11 6.36
N PRO A 22 -1.44 -5.37 6.72
CA PRO A 22 -1.76 -4.10 6.07
C PRO A 22 -0.59 -3.12 6.14
N PHE A 23 -0.45 -2.29 5.12
CA PHE A 23 0.57 -1.25 5.15
C PHE A 23 0.18 -0.19 6.19
N PRO A 24 1.09 0.21 7.10
CA PRO A 24 0.86 1.32 8.01
C PRO A 24 0.47 2.59 7.27
N GLU A 25 -0.33 3.46 7.91
CA GLU A 25 -0.83 4.71 7.30
C GLU A 25 0.31 5.58 6.74
N PHE A 26 1.40 5.75 7.49
CA PHE A 26 2.52 6.57 7.03
C PHE A 26 3.16 6.05 5.74
N MET A 27 3.16 4.73 5.50
CA MET A 27 3.66 4.14 4.26
C MET A 27 2.70 4.40 3.10
N GLN A 28 1.39 4.31 3.35
CA GLN A 28 0.38 4.66 2.36
C GLN A 28 0.51 6.13 1.96
N ASP A 29 0.76 7.03 2.92
CA ASP A 29 1.03 8.45 2.66
C ASP A 29 2.26 8.68 1.81
N ILE A 30 3.34 7.94 2.06
CA ILE A 30 4.56 8.01 1.24
C ILE A 30 4.24 7.62 -0.20
N ILE A 31 3.51 6.52 -0.40
CA ILE A 31 3.12 6.01 -1.73
C ILE A 31 2.21 7.03 -2.43
N ASN A 32 1.17 7.54 -1.74
CA ASN A 32 0.21 8.51 -2.28
C ASN A 32 0.89 9.83 -2.68
N LYS A 33 1.96 10.23 -1.98
CA LYS A 33 2.76 11.42 -2.36
C LYS A 33 3.72 11.18 -3.53
N GLY A 34 3.76 9.96 -4.09
CA GLY A 34 4.61 9.58 -5.21
C GLY A 34 6.03 9.21 -4.79
N GLY A 35 6.18 8.62 -3.60
CA GLY A 35 7.43 8.09 -3.08
C GLY A 35 8.09 8.94 -1.99
N LEU A 36 9.12 8.36 -1.36
CA LEU A 36 9.75 8.89 -0.15
C LEU A 36 10.32 10.29 -0.33
N LEU A 37 11.06 10.53 -1.42
CA LEU A 37 11.65 11.85 -1.71
C LEU A 37 10.58 12.94 -1.80
N ARG A 38 9.46 12.65 -2.47
CA ARG A 38 8.34 13.59 -2.59
C ARG A 38 7.64 13.83 -1.25
N TYR A 39 7.49 12.78 -0.44
CA TYR A 39 6.91 12.88 0.90
C TYR A 39 7.75 13.77 1.81
N ILE A 40 9.07 13.61 1.82
CA ILE A 40 10.00 14.43 2.61
C ILE A 40 10.01 15.87 2.11
N ARG A 41 10.07 16.10 0.79
CA ARG A 41 10.10 17.45 0.21
C ARG A 41 8.86 18.28 0.56
N ARG A 42 7.67 17.67 0.65
CA ARG A 42 6.42 18.35 1.02
C ARG A 42 6.22 18.51 2.54
N LYS A 43 7.07 17.88 3.36
CA LYS A 43 7.04 17.99 4.83
C LYS A 43 7.98 19.08 5.36
N ARG A 44 8.94 19.52 4.55
CA ARG A 44 9.71 20.75 4.75
C ARG A 44 8.90 21.93 4.23
#